data_AF-A0A822UXM8-F1
#
_entry.id   AF-A0A822UXM8-F1
#
_cell.length_a   1.000
_cell.length_b   1.000
_cell.length_c   1.000
_cell.angle_alpha   90.00
_cell.angle_beta   90.00
_cell.angle_gamma   90.00
#
_symmetry.space_group_name_H-M   'P 1'
#
loop_
_entity.id
_entity.type
_entity.pdbx_description
1 polymer ?
#
loop_
_entity_poly.entity_id
_entity_poly.type
_entity_poly.pdbx_seq_one_letter_code
_entity_poly.pdbx_strand_id
1 'polypeptide(L)' 'MSANELQPYTVEQLQQKYAVSLHVAVEVLEHFRGDRSKIDKFMKRCPNRDEDDRR' A
#
# COMPACT_ATOMS: atom_id res chain seq x y z
N MET A 1 -3.63 7.77 -20.47
CA MET A 1 -3.17 6.94 -19.35
C MET A 1 -2.13 7.75 -18.60
N SER A 2 -2.35 8.02 -17.33
CA SER A 2 -1.52 8.95 -16.56
C SER A 2 -0.18 8.27 -16.29
N ALA A 3 0.93 8.88 -16.70
CA ALA A 3 2.29 8.33 -16.59
C ALA A 3 2.69 7.90 -15.16
N ASN A 4 1.89 8.27 -14.16
CA ASN A 4 2.03 7.89 -12.76
C ASN A 4 1.63 6.41 -12.50
N GLU A 5 0.85 5.74 -13.34
CA GLU A 5 0.43 4.33 -13.14
C GLU A 5 1.57 3.33 -13.33
N LEU A 6 2.64 3.73 -14.04
CA LEU A 6 3.83 2.93 -14.29
C LEU A 6 4.92 3.12 -13.23
N GLN A 7 4.80 4.15 -12.38
CA GLN A 7 5.80 4.41 -11.36
C GLN A 7 5.55 3.53 -10.13
N PRO A 8 6.60 2.94 -9.53
CA PRO A 8 6.45 2.19 -8.30
C PRO A 8 5.87 3.05 -7.19
N TYR A 9 5.21 2.42 -6.21
CA TYR A 9 4.83 3.15 -5.00
C TYR A 9 6.07 3.71 -4.28
N THR A 10 5.93 4.88 -3.68
CA THR A 10 6.86 5.35 -2.66
C THR A 10 6.39 4.93 -1.27
N VAL A 11 7.32 4.97 -0.31
CA VAL A 11 7.03 4.67 1.10
C VAL A 11 5.90 5.58 1.61
N GLU A 12 6.02 6.89 1.36
CA GLU A 12 5.04 7.89 1.79
C GLU A 12 3.64 7.61 1.21
N GLN A 13 3.57 7.22 -0.07
CA GLN A 13 2.30 6.87 -0.72
C GLN A 13 1.65 5.64 -0.08
N LEU A 14 2.43 4.64 0.34
CA LEU A 14 1.90 3.46 1.01
C LEU A 14 1.40 3.78 2.41
N GLN A 15 2.15 4.57 3.17
CA GLN A 15 1.74 5.02 4.50
C GLN A 15 0.45 5.84 4.43
N GLN A 16 0.33 6.76 3.47
CA GLN A 16 -0.87 7.58 3.29
C GLN A 16 -2.07 6.78 2.78
N LYS A 17 -1.87 5.88 1.81
CA LYS A 17 -2.97 5.17 1.14
C LYS A 17 -3.55 4.03 1.98
N TYR A 18 -2.72 3.32 2.74
CA TYR A 18 -3.14 2.13 3.50
C TYR A 18 -2.89 2.25 5.00
N ALA A 19 -2.55 3.45 5.49
CA ALA A 19 -2.32 3.72 6.92
C ALA A 19 -1.31 2.74 7.58
N VAL A 20 -0.31 2.29 6.83
CA VAL A 20 0.69 1.34 7.34
C VAL A 20 1.89 2.04 7.97
N SER A 21 2.52 1.35 8.92
CA SER A 21 3.79 1.77 9.53
C SER A 21 4.93 1.80 8.51
N LEU A 22 5.95 2.61 8.76
CA LEU A 22 7.13 2.75 7.91
C LEU A 22 7.78 1.40 7.57
N HIS A 23 7.98 0.55 8.58
CA HIS A 23 8.58 -0.78 8.41
C HIS A 23 7.77 -1.65 7.43
N VAL A 24 6.45 -1.68 7.58
CA VAL A 24 5.54 -2.43 6.71
C VAL A 24 5.58 -1.87 5.28
N ALA A 25 5.58 -0.55 5.12
CA ALA A 25 5.69 0.08 3.81
C ALA A 25 6.99 -0.30 3.09
N VAL A 26 8.13 -0.30 3.79
CA VAL A 26 9.43 -0.71 3.24
C VAL A 26 9.42 -2.18 2.87
N GLU A 27 8.97 -3.07 3.76
CA GLU A 27 8.88 -4.51 3.47
C GLU A 27 8.02 -4.80 2.24
N VAL A 28 6.86 -4.15 2.13
CA VAL A 28 5.95 -4.30 0.97
C VAL A 28 6.61 -3.79 -0.31
N LEU A 29 7.32 -2.67 -0.28
CA LEU A 29 8.05 -2.17 -1.45
C LEU A 29 9.17 -3.11 -1.89
N GLU A 30 9.95 -3.63 -0.95
CA GLU A 30 11.03 -4.57 -1.26
C GLU A 30 10.48 -5.89 -1.81
N HIS A 31 9.43 -6.41 -1.19
CA HIS A 31 8.80 -7.68 -1.57
C HIS A 31 8.17 -7.63 -2.97
N PHE A 32 7.48 -6.53 -3.30
CA PHE A 32 6.80 -6.38 -4.59
C PHE A 32 7.57 -5.53 -5.61
N ARG A 33 8.80 -5.10 -5.28
CA ARG A 33 9.62 -4.17 -6.09
C ARG A 33 8.86 -2.88 -6.48
N GLY A 34 7.95 -2.43 -5.61
CA GLY A 34 7.11 -1.26 -5.85
C GLY A 34 5.96 -1.46 -6.86
N ASP A 35 5.70 -2.69 -7.33
CA ASP A 35 4.61 -2.99 -8.27
C ASP A 35 3.24 -2.61 -7.69
N ARG A 36 2.65 -1.53 -8.23
CA ARG A 36 1.40 -0.98 -7.71
C ARG A 36 0.25 -1.96 -7.73
N SER A 37 0.13 -2.80 -8.76
CA SER A 37 -0.99 -3.71 -8.92
C SER A 37 -0.92 -4.88 -7.94
N LYS A 38 0.29 -5.39 -7.68
CA LYS A 38 0.50 -6.45 -6.67
C LYS A 38 0.32 -5.90 -5.27
N ILE A 39 0.88 -4.73 -4.99
CA ILE A 39 0.75 -4.06 -3.70
C ILE A 39 -0.72 -3.73 -3.40
N ASP A 40 -1.46 -3.15 -4.35
CA ASP A 40 -2.88 -2.84 -4.15
C ASP A 40 -3.73 -4.10 -3.88
N LYS A 41 -3.47 -5.20 -4.59
CA LYS A 41 -4.10 -6.50 -4.32
C LYS A 41 -3.72 -7.08 -2.97
N PHE A 42 -2.48 -6.92 -2.54
CA PHE A 42 -1.99 -7.41 -1.26
C PHE A 42 -2.61 -6.61 -0.10
N MET A 43 -2.55 -5.28 -0.18
CA MET A 43 -3.04 -4.39 0.87
C MET A 43 -4.57 -4.39 0.97
N LYS A 44 -5.31 -4.62 -0.13
CA LYS A 44 -6.76 -4.84 -0.10
C LYS A 44 -7.20 -6.08 0.69
N ARG A 45 -6.30 -7.05 0.90
CA ARG A 45 -6.57 -8.25 1.71
C ARG A 45 -6.21 -8.06 3.17
N CYS A 46 -5.41 -7.05 3.50
CA CYS A 46 -5.26 -6.63 4.88
C CYS A 46 -6.57 -5.94 5.27
N PRO A 47 -7.31 -6.45 6.27
CA PRO A 47 -8.49 -5.75 6.74
C PRO A 47 -8.02 -4.37 7.22
N ASN A 48 -8.47 -3.32 6.54
CA ASN A 48 -8.31 -1.95 7.01
C ASN A 48 -8.80 -1.93 8.47
N ARG A 49 -7.90 -1.57 9.38
CA ARG A 49 -8.14 -1.58 10.83
C ARG A 49 -9.06 -0.44 11.28
N ASP A 50 -9.84 0.12 10.37
CA ASP A 50 -10.71 1.30 10.53
C ASP A 50 -12.20 1.00 10.32
N GLU A 51 -12.61 -0.27 10.11
CA GLU A 51 -14.02 -0.69 10.14
C GLU A 51 -14.44 -1.36 11.46
N ASP A 52 -13.70 -1.15 12.56
CA ASP A 52 -14.09 -1.65 13.90
C ASP A 52 -14.58 -0.53 14.86
N ASP A 53 -14.93 0.67 14.35
CA ASP A 53 -15.51 1.76 15.17
C ASP A 53 -16.99 2.06 14.82
N ARG A 54 -17.71 1.10 14.25
CA ARG A 54 -19.18 1.17 14.10
C ARG A 54 -19.86 -0.17 14.39
N ARG A 55 -19.83 -0.61 15.64
CA ARG A 55 -20.84 -1.56 16.14
C ARG A 55 -21.28 -1.23 17.55
#